data_AF-A0ABD6WJH4-F1
#
_entry.id   AF-A0ABD6WJH4-F1
#
_cell.length_a   1.000
_cell.length_b   1.000
_cell.length_c   1.000
_cell.angle_alpha   90.00
_cell.angle_beta   90.00
_cell.angle_gamma   90.00
#
_symmetry.space_group_name_H-M   'P 1'
#
loop_
_entity.id
_entity.type
_entity.pdbx_description
1 polymer ?
#
loop_
_entity_poly.entity_id
_entity_poly.type
_entity_poly.pdbx_seq_one_letter_code
_entity_poly.pdbx_strand_id
1 'polypeptide(L)' 'MNHGEFVEVGTRDQVFDAPAHPYTRSLLDSIPLSDPRQRPTAPAALLEGTPRS' A
#
# COMPACT_ATOMS: atom_id res chain seq x y z
N MET A 1 9.85 7.28 -0.06
CA MET A 1 11.04 7.99 -0.60
C MET A 1 10.72 8.47 -1.99
N ASN A 2 11.24 9.64 -2.38
CA ASN A 2 11.15 10.14 -3.75
C ASN A 2 12.52 10.71 -4.14
N HIS A 3 13.04 10.35 -5.31
CA HIS A 3 14.38 10.78 -5.77
C HIS A 3 15.54 10.55 -4.78
N GLY A 4 15.45 9.50 -3.95
CA GLY A 4 16.48 9.19 -2.95
C GLY A 4 16.33 9.96 -1.63
N GLU A 5 15.28 10.77 -1.46
CA GLU A 5 15.02 11.50 -0.23
C GLU A 5 13.83 10.93 0.54
N PHE A 6 13.93 10.97 1.87
CA PHE A 6 12.81 10.72 2.75
C PHE A 6 11.85 11.90 2.69
N VAL A 7 10.71 11.69 2.05
CA VAL A 7 9.69 12.72 1.82
C VAL A 7 8.76 12.93 3.01
N GLU A 8 8.55 11.91 3.84
CA GLU A 8 7.68 11.98 5.01
C GLU A 8 8.01 10.85 6.00
N VAL A 9 7.99 11.16 7.29
CA VAL A 9 8.19 10.23 8.40
C VAL A 9 7.26 10.64 9.54
N GLY A 10 6.56 9.67 10.12
CA GLY A 10 5.64 9.88 11.23
C GLY A 10 5.00 8.57 11.67
N THR A 11 4.11 8.66 12.66
CA THR A 11 3.20 7.56 12.99
C THR A 11 2.32 7.22 11.80
N ARG A 12 1.72 6.02 11.81
CA ARG A 12 0.75 5.61 10.80
C ARG A 12 -0.33 6.69 10.61
N ASP A 13 -0.98 7.11 11.69
CA ASP A 13 -2.12 8.01 11.62
C ASP A 13 -1.71 9.38 11.06
N GLN A 14 -0.52 9.87 11.40
CA GLN A 14 0.02 11.10 10.80
C GLN A 14 0.21 10.97 9.29
N VAL A 15 0.76 9.86 8.80
CA VAL A 15 1.06 9.69 7.37
C VAL A 15 -0.21 9.37 6.56
N PHE A 16 -1.16 8.63 7.11
CA PHE A 16 -2.35 8.18 6.39
C PHE A 16 -3.56 9.10 6.54
N ASP A 17 -3.77 9.69 7.72
CA ASP A 17 -4.99 10.47 8.01
C ASP A 17 -4.75 11.97 7.83
N ALA A 18 -3.53 12.44 8.05
CA ALA A 18 -3.15 13.85 7.93
C ALA A 18 -1.78 14.06 7.26
N PRO A 19 -1.54 13.51 6.05
CA PRO A 19 -0.26 13.61 5.36
C PRO A 19 0.17 15.07 5.19
N ALA A 20 1.43 15.37 5.50
CA ALA A 20 2.00 16.72 5.43
C ALA A 20 2.57 17.04 4.05
N HIS A 21 3.14 16.05 3.35
CA HIS A 21 3.84 16.26 2.09
C HIS A 21 2.91 16.08 0.88
N PRO A 22 2.90 17.00 -0.12
CA PRO A 22 2.04 16.88 -1.32
C PRO A 22 2.21 15.55 -2.07
N TYR A 23 3.45 15.07 -2.20
CA TYR A 23 3.74 13.77 -2.80
C TYR A 23 3.02 12.60 -2.09
N THR A 24 3.03 12.58 -0.76
CA THR A 24 2.34 11.54 0.03
C THR A 24 0.83 11.59 -0.20
N ARG A 25 0.24 12.80 -0.27
CA ARG A 25 -1.18 12.98 -0.61
C ARG A 25 -1.49 12.38 -1.97
N SER A 26 -0.72 12.72 -3.00
CA SER A 26 -0.93 12.19 -4.35
C SER A 26 -0.81 10.67 -4.43
N LEU A 27 0.10 10.06 -3.65
CA LEU A 27 0.19 8.60 -3.57
C LEU A 27 -1.05 7.98 -2.93
N LEU A 28 -1.55 8.57 -1.83
CA LEU A 28 -2.75 8.08 -1.15
C LEU A 28 -4.00 8.24 -2.02
N ASP A 29 -4.13 9.37 -2.72
CA ASP A 29 -5.24 9.63 -3.65
C ASP A 29 -5.26 8.67 -4.85
N SER A 30 -4.10 8.10 -5.18
CA SER A 30 -3.97 7.10 -6.25
C SER A 30 -4.46 5.71 -5.84
N ILE A 31 -4.79 5.49 -4.55
CA ILE A 31 -5.26 4.19 -4.07
C ILE A 31 -6.67 3.93 -4.60
N PRO A 32 -6.88 2.88 -5.40
CA PRO A 32 -8.22 2.55 -5.88
C PRO A 32 -9.10 2.11 -4.70
N LEU A 33 -10.30 2.69 -4.63
CA LEU A 33 -11.33 2.22 -3.72
C LEU A 33 -11.72 0.80 -4.14
N SER A 34 -11.22 -0.18 -3.39
CA SER A 34 -11.56 -1.57 -3.61
C SER A 34 -12.98 -1.79 -3.10
N ASP A 35 -13.92 -2.13 -3.98
CA ASP A 35 -15.24 -2.60 -3.56
C ASP A 35 -15.06 -3.99 -2.93
N PRO A 36 -15.31 -4.16 -1.62
CA PRO A 36 -15.12 -5.44 -0.95
C PRO A 36 -16.03 -6.54 -1.52
N ARG A 37 -17.11 -6.17 -2.23
CA ARG A 37 -18.02 -7.11 -2.91
C ARG A 37 -17.48 -7.60 -4.25
N GLN A 38 -16.47 -6.93 -4.81
CA GLN A 38 -15.82 -7.28 -6.07
C GLN A 38 -14.50 -8.01 -5.87
N ARG A 39 -14.18 -8.43 -4.65
CA ARG A 39 -12.97 -9.22 -4.37
C ARG A 39 -13.04 -10.50 -5.21
N PRO A 40 -12.16 -10.69 -6.21
CA PRO A 40 -12.06 -11.98 -6.87
C PRO A 40 -11.74 -12.99 -5.76
N THR A 41 -12.56 -14.03 -5.64
CA THR A 41 -12.18 -15.22 -4.87
C THR A 41 -10.97 -15.80 -5.59
N ALA A 42 -9.77 -15.33 -5.23
CA ALA A 42 -8.55 -15.96 -5.67
C ALA A 42 -8.67 -17.44 -5.24
N PRO A 43 -8.58 -18.41 -6.16
CA PRO A 43 -8.50 -19.81 -5.74
C PRO A 43 -7.32 -19.93 -4.79
N ALA A 44 -7.50 -20.66 -3.69
CA ALA A 44 -6.54 -20.84 -2.60
C ALA A 44 -5.28 -21.65 -3.01
N ALA A 45 -4.77 -21.43 -4.22
CA ALA A 45 -3.74 -22.24 -4.85
C ALA A 45 -2.67 -21.35 -5.51
N LEU A 46 -1.83 -20.67 -4.70
CA LEU A 46 -0.46 -20.35 -5.12
C LEU A 46 0.50 -19.95 -3.97
N LEU A 47 0.43 -20.63 -2.82
CA LEU A 47 1.57 -20.61 -1.89
C LEU A 47 1.93 -22.02 -1.41
N GLU A 48 1.81 -23.01 -2.30
CA GLU A 48 2.51 -24.28 -2.12
C GLU A 48 4.01 -23.97 -2.19
N GLY A 49 4.61 -23.76 -1.02
CA GLY A 49 6.04 -23.62 -0.86
C GLY A 49 6.72 -24.88 -1.38
N THR A 50 7.60 -24.72 -2.37
CA THR A 50 8.55 -25.78 -2.68
C THR A 50 9.74 -25.62 -1.73
N PRO A 51 10.00 -26.58 -0.82
CA PRO A 51 11.25 -26.58 -0.07
C PRO A 51 12.39 -26.87 -1.04
N ARG A 52 13.36 -25.95 -1.13
CA ARG A 52 14.62 -26.21 -1.82
C ARG A 52 15.46 -27.10 -0.91
N SER A 53 15.66 -28.35 -1.29
CA SER A 53 16.72 -29.21 -0.74
C SER A 53 18.09 -28.78 -1.28
#